data_AF-A0A432UHZ9-F1
#
_entry.id   AF-A0A432UHZ9-F1
#
_cell.length_a   1.000
_cell.length_b   1.000
_cell.length_c   1.000
_cell.angle_alpha   90.00
_cell.angle_beta   90.00
_cell.angle_gamma   90.00
#
_symmetry.space_group_name_H-M   'P 1'
#
loop_
_entity.id
_entity.type
_entity.pdbx_description
1 polymer ?
#
loop_
_entity_poly.entity_id
_entity_poly.type
_entity_poly.pdbx_seq_one_letter_code
_entity_poly.pdbx_strand_id
1 'polypeptide(L)'
;MEFSQIRENVLFINETVGTFDVSLCDEREIEESAYKLYWDYNCEYAIITAFNEKASYPLSYDEVLEIKEKLPFNWRAICGALTGAFFILSTTLPQKSSVKAVEELISFHNETPLPLSRGRFFKELPKVAVGSVLCRDSIVNWCKKAGISPRSLERSERCALITADVAVKTVQLIKKYSLELVKD
;
A
#
# COMPACT_ATOMS: atom_id res chain seq x y z
N MET A 1 6.78 -6.51 13.22
CA MET A 1 7.91 -6.47 12.27
C MET A 1 8.51 -5.09 12.40
N GLU A 2 9.81 -5.03 12.68
CA GLU A 2 10.51 -3.77 12.87
C GLU A 2 10.76 -3.07 11.54
N PHE A 3 10.84 -1.74 11.56
CA PHE A 3 11.11 -0.96 10.35
C PHE A 3 12.46 -1.34 9.71
N SER A 4 13.45 -1.76 10.50
CA SER A 4 14.74 -2.23 9.96
C SER A 4 14.62 -3.40 8.99
N GLN A 5 13.72 -4.36 9.26
CA GLN A 5 13.45 -5.50 8.39
C GLN A 5 12.70 -5.09 7.12
N ILE A 6 11.76 -4.15 7.24
CA ILE A 6 11.06 -3.58 6.09
C ILE A 6 12.06 -2.83 5.20
N ARG A 7 12.92 -2.01 5.79
CA ARG A 7 13.98 -1.28 5.11
C ARG A 7 14.89 -2.23 4.34
N GLU A 8 15.37 -3.30 4.96
CA GLU A 8 16.26 -4.27 4.29
C GLU A 8 15.61 -4.89 3.05
N ASN A 9 14.33 -5.26 3.14
CA ASN A 9 13.58 -5.74 1.97
C ASN A 9 13.41 -4.67 0.88
N VAL A 10 13.13 -3.41 1.25
CA VAL A 10 13.04 -2.29 0.29
C VAL A 10 14.36 -2.11 -0.45
N LEU A 11 15.48 -2.17 0.27
CA LEU A 11 16.82 -2.09 -0.31
C LEU A 11 17.10 -3.26 -1.25
N PHE A 12 16.78 -4.48 -0.81
CA PHE A 12 16.94 -5.69 -1.60
C PHE A 12 16.15 -5.64 -2.91
N ILE A 13 14.89 -5.20 -2.88
CA ILE A 13 14.06 -5.05 -4.08
C ILE A 13 14.69 -4.05 -5.03
N ASN A 14 15.09 -2.87 -4.53
CA ASN A 14 15.69 -1.82 -5.35
C ASN A 14 16.98 -2.29 -6.04
N GLU A 15 17.85 -3.02 -5.32
CA GLU A 15 19.11 -3.54 -5.86
C GLU A 15 18.90 -4.69 -6.85
N THR A 16 17.95 -5.59 -6.58
CA THR A 16 17.74 -6.80 -7.38
C THR A 16 16.93 -6.54 -8.64
N VAL A 17 15.94 -5.64 -8.56
CA VAL A 17 14.96 -5.39 -9.62
C VAL A 17 15.29 -4.11 -10.38
N GLY A 18 15.89 -3.12 -9.72
CA GLY A 18 16.08 -1.78 -10.26
C GLY A 18 14.84 -0.91 -10.16
N THR A 19 14.87 0.21 -10.89
CA THR A 19 13.79 1.20 -10.92
C THR A 19 13.17 1.33 -12.31
N PHE A 20 11.87 1.58 -12.35
CA PHE A 20 11.07 1.80 -13.54
C PHE A 20 10.44 3.19 -13.49
N ASP A 21 10.33 3.82 -14.66
CA ASP A 21 9.47 4.97 -14.83
C ASP A 21 8.01 4.51 -14.86
N VAL A 22 7.16 5.21 -14.11
CA VAL A 22 5.71 5.01 -14.11
C VAL A 22 5.00 6.29 -14.51
N SER A 23 3.87 6.13 -15.19
CA SER A 23 3.00 7.25 -15.51
C SER A 23 2.34 7.76 -14.22
N LEU A 24 2.51 9.05 -13.90
CA LEU A 24 1.73 9.66 -12.83
C LEU A 24 0.25 9.63 -13.22
N CYS A 25 -0.53 8.80 -12.54
CA CYS A 25 -1.96 8.65 -12.77
C CYS A 25 -2.79 9.57 -11.87
N ASP A 26 -4.04 9.78 -12.26
CA ASP A 26 -5.00 10.56 -11.48
C ASP A 26 -5.34 9.84 -10.16
N GLU A 27 -5.38 10.59 -9.06
CA GLU A 27 -5.62 10.05 -7.72
C GLU A 27 -6.99 9.37 -7.62
N ARG A 28 -8.00 9.89 -8.31
CA ARG A 28 -9.34 9.30 -8.28
C ARG A 28 -9.41 8.01 -9.10
N GLU A 29 -8.74 7.97 -10.24
CA GLU A 29 -8.71 6.76 -11.07
C GLU A 29 -8.01 5.58 -10.37
N ILE A 30 -6.91 5.84 -9.66
CA ILE A 30 -6.21 4.80 -8.90
C ILE A 30 -7.01 4.39 -7.66
N GLU A 31 -7.67 5.33 -6.97
CA GLU A 31 -8.57 5.06 -5.84
C GLU A 31 -9.68 4.08 -6.26
N GLU A 32 -10.39 4.40 -7.35
CA GLU A 32 -11.52 3.63 -7.84
C GLU A 32 -11.10 2.23 -8.33
N SER A 33 -9.95 2.11 -9.01
CA SER A 33 -9.41 0.83 -9.48
C SER A 33 -8.97 -0.06 -8.32
N ALA A 34 -8.16 0.46 -7.39
CA ALA A 34 -7.67 -0.30 -6.24
C ALA A 34 -8.82 -0.76 -5.32
N TYR A 35 -9.83 0.09 -5.10
CA TYR A 35 -11.04 -0.31 -4.38
C TYR A 35 -11.73 -1.49 -5.06
N LYS A 36 -11.93 -1.43 -6.38
CA LYS A 36 -12.64 -2.48 -7.13
C LYS A 36 -11.88 -3.79 -7.09
N LEU A 37 -10.58 -3.75 -7.39
CA LEU A 37 -9.73 -4.93 -7.48
C LEU A 37 -9.57 -5.63 -6.13
N TYR A 38 -9.72 -4.93 -4.99
CA TYR A 38 -9.78 -5.58 -3.68
C TYR A 38 -10.92 -6.60 -3.61
N TRP A 39 -12.10 -6.25 -4.13
CA TRP A 39 -13.28 -7.11 -4.08
C TRP A 39 -13.18 -8.31 -5.02
N ASP A 40 -12.46 -8.16 -6.13
CA ASP A 40 -12.21 -9.25 -7.07
C ASP A 40 -11.07 -10.17 -6.60
N TYR A 41 -10.13 -9.65 -5.79
CA TYR A 41 -8.93 -10.35 -5.35
C TYR A 41 -8.63 -10.15 -3.85
N ASN A 42 -7.57 -9.39 -3.54
CA ASN A 42 -7.11 -9.08 -2.19
C ASN A 42 -6.32 -7.76 -2.21
N CYS A 43 -5.91 -7.27 -1.03
CA CYS A 43 -5.28 -5.96 -0.91
C CYS A 43 -3.98 -5.80 -1.72
N GLU A 44 -3.10 -6.80 -1.73
CA GLU A 44 -1.80 -6.68 -2.41
C GLU A 44 -1.95 -6.75 -3.91
N TYR A 45 -2.71 -7.74 -4.38
CA TYR A 45 -3.05 -7.89 -5.79
C TYR A 45 -3.66 -6.61 -6.33
N ALA A 46 -4.63 -6.05 -5.60
CA ALA A 46 -5.32 -4.83 -6.00
C ALA A 46 -4.40 -3.63 -6.18
N ILE A 47 -3.40 -3.44 -5.30
CA ILE A 47 -2.42 -2.35 -5.48
C ILE A 47 -1.60 -2.57 -6.74
N ILE A 48 -1.00 -3.75 -6.90
CA ILE A 48 -0.12 -4.03 -8.05
C ILE A 48 -0.89 -3.86 -9.37
N THR A 49 -2.06 -4.47 -9.47
CA THR A 49 -2.88 -4.42 -10.69
C THR A 49 -3.45 -3.04 -10.96
N ALA A 50 -3.84 -2.26 -9.94
CA ALA A 50 -4.25 -0.88 -10.15
C ALA A 50 -3.11 -0.04 -10.74
N PHE A 51 -1.87 -0.24 -10.27
CA PHE A 51 -0.69 0.43 -10.83
C PHE A 51 -0.33 -0.10 -12.22
N ASN A 52 -0.55 -1.37 -12.54
CA ASN A 52 -0.40 -1.87 -13.91
C ASN A 52 -1.39 -1.16 -14.85
N GLU A 53 -2.67 -1.09 -14.47
CA GLU A 53 -3.75 -0.53 -15.30
C GLU A 53 -3.66 0.99 -15.47
N LYS A 54 -3.29 1.71 -14.41
CA LYS A 54 -3.39 3.18 -14.35
C LYS A 54 -2.06 3.89 -14.49
N ALA A 55 -0.97 3.28 -14.02
CA ALA A 55 0.35 3.91 -13.97
C ALA A 55 1.38 3.24 -14.90
N SER A 56 0.96 2.29 -15.75
CA SER A 56 1.85 1.53 -16.63
C SER A 56 2.99 0.82 -15.88
N TYR A 57 2.74 0.40 -14.63
CA TYR A 57 3.72 -0.34 -13.84
C TYR A 57 4.06 -1.67 -14.53
N PRO A 58 5.35 -2.03 -14.71
CA PRO A 58 5.73 -3.12 -15.60
C PRO A 58 5.67 -4.51 -14.98
N LEU A 59 5.76 -4.63 -13.65
CA LEU A 59 5.73 -5.96 -13.01
C LEU A 59 4.31 -6.44 -12.79
N SER A 60 4.01 -7.64 -13.24
CA SER A 60 2.80 -8.37 -12.89
C SER A 60 2.80 -8.81 -11.43
N TYR A 61 1.62 -9.18 -10.92
CA TYR A 61 1.52 -9.72 -9.56
C TYR A 61 2.28 -11.04 -9.38
N ASP A 62 2.35 -11.88 -10.42
CA ASP A 62 3.09 -13.14 -10.36
C ASP A 62 4.60 -12.90 -10.25
N GLU A 63 5.15 -11.95 -11.01
CA GLU A 63 6.56 -11.53 -10.86
C GLU A 63 6.84 -10.96 -9.45
N VAL A 64 5.90 -10.17 -8.90
CA VAL A 64 6.00 -9.68 -7.52
C VAL A 64 6.03 -10.86 -6.53
N LEU A 65 5.20 -11.90 -6.71
CA LEU A 65 5.24 -13.09 -5.85
C LEU A 65 6.59 -13.83 -5.95
N GLU A 66 7.15 -13.98 -7.15
CA GLU A 66 8.46 -14.62 -7.34
C GLU A 66 9.60 -13.86 -6.66
N ILE A 67 9.57 -12.53 -6.69
CA ILE A 67 10.55 -11.69 -5.99
C ILE A 67 10.33 -11.79 -4.48
N LYS A 68 9.07 -11.82 -4.02
CA LYS A 68 8.72 -11.91 -2.59
C LYS A 68 9.27 -13.16 -1.91
N GLU A 69 9.32 -14.29 -2.61
CA GLU A 69 9.88 -15.53 -2.07
C GLU A 69 11.40 -15.46 -1.84
N LYS A 70 12.07 -14.44 -2.39
CA LYS A 70 13.52 -14.21 -2.24
C LYS A 70 13.85 -13.12 -1.20
N LEU A 71 12.84 -12.49 -0.59
CA LEU A 71 13.08 -11.40 0.36
C LEU A 71 13.85 -11.89 1.60
N PRO A 72 14.80 -11.08 2.12
CA PRO A 72 15.50 -11.38 3.37
C PRO A 72 14.55 -11.63 4.55
N PHE A 73 13.44 -10.90 4.62
CA PHE A 73 12.41 -11.05 5.64
C PHE A 73 11.02 -11.30 5.06
N ASN A 74 10.23 -12.12 5.75
CA ASN A 74 8.92 -12.51 5.27
C ASN A 74 7.82 -11.46 5.59
N TRP A 75 7.25 -10.84 4.57
CA TRP A 75 6.18 -9.84 4.69
C TRP A 75 4.75 -10.38 4.88
N ARG A 76 4.54 -11.70 5.01
CA ARG A 76 3.20 -12.33 5.10
C ARG A 76 2.27 -11.77 6.18
N ALA A 77 2.80 -11.17 7.25
CA ALA A 77 1.99 -10.60 8.33
C ALA A 77 1.64 -9.12 8.14
N ILE A 78 2.30 -8.41 7.22
CA ILE A 78 2.06 -7.00 6.94
C ILE A 78 0.73 -6.83 6.18
N CYS A 79 0.07 -5.69 6.35
CA CYS A 79 -1.08 -5.31 5.54
C CYS A 79 -0.77 -5.42 4.04
N GLY A 80 -1.56 -6.20 3.30
CA GLY A 80 -1.29 -6.45 1.87
C GLY A 80 -1.30 -5.19 1.00
N ALA A 81 -2.12 -4.18 1.36
CA ALA A 81 -2.09 -2.90 0.66
C ALA A 81 -0.72 -2.22 0.79
N LEU A 82 -0.10 -2.31 1.99
CA LEU A 82 1.23 -1.76 2.22
C LEU A 82 2.30 -2.55 1.49
N THR A 83 2.27 -3.88 1.49
CA THR A 83 3.31 -4.67 0.80
C THR A 83 3.29 -4.45 -0.70
N GLY A 84 2.11 -4.33 -1.31
CA GLY A 84 1.98 -3.96 -2.72
C GLY A 84 2.58 -2.58 -2.99
N ALA A 85 2.24 -1.59 -2.16
CA ALA A 85 2.79 -0.24 -2.28
C ALA A 85 4.29 -0.17 -2.00
N PHE A 86 4.83 -0.98 -1.09
CA PHE A 86 6.27 -1.07 -0.83
C PHE A 86 7.00 -1.55 -2.08
N PHE A 87 6.45 -2.54 -2.80
CA PHE A 87 7.01 -2.95 -4.08
C PHE A 87 7.05 -1.79 -5.07
N ILE A 88 5.92 -1.12 -5.30
CA ILE A 88 5.85 0.04 -6.21
C ILE A 88 6.89 1.09 -5.82
N LEU A 89 6.95 1.51 -4.55
CA LEU A 89 7.88 2.54 -4.10
C LEU A 89 9.34 2.09 -4.23
N SER A 90 9.63 0.81 -3.98
CA SER A 90 10.99 0.25 -4.07
C SER A 90 11.49 0.17 -5.51
N THR A 91 10.58 0.02 -6.48
CA THR A 91 10.91 -0.13 -7.91
C THR A 91 10.58 1.10 -8.74
N THR A 92 10.19 2.23 -8.14
CA THR A 92 9.92 3.50 -8.87
C THR A 92 10.76 4.67 -8.37
N LEU A 93 11.34 4.57 -7.18
CA LEU A 93 12.15 5.61 -6.58
C LEU A 93 13.58 5.11 -6.32
N PRO A 94 14.60 5.98 -6.43
CA PRO A 94 15.95 5.65 -6.01
C PRO A 94 15.99 5.23 -4.54
N GLN A 95 16.95 4.37 -4.19
CA GLN A 95 17.10 3.74 -2.87
C GLN A 95 16.85 4.65 -1.66
N LYS A 96 17.42 5.87 -1.65
CA LYS A 96 17.26 6.83 -0.55
C LYS A 96 15.81 7.33 -0.45
N SER A 97 15.19 7.60 -1.59
CA SER A 97 13.82 8.12 -1.67
C SER A 97 12.78 7.03 -1.42
N SER A 98 13.02 5.80 -1.88
CA SER A 98 12.11 4.67 -1.64
C SER A 98 11.98 4.34 -0.15
N VAL A 99 13.09 4.34 0.60
CA VAL A 99 13.07 4.13 2.06
C VAL A 99 12.26 5.21 2.78
N LYS A 100 12.47 6.49 2.44
CA LYS A 100 11.72 7.61 3.03
C LYS A 100 10.23 7.53 2.69
N ALA A 101 9.91 7.20 1.44
CA ALA A 101 8.53 7.06 0.99
C ALA A 101 7.81 5.92 1.74
N VAL A 102 8.49 4.78 1.94
CA VAL A 102 7.94 3.64 2.69
C VAL A 102 7.72 3.99 4.16
N GLU A 103 8.65 4.70 4.79
CA GLU A 103 8.49 5.18 6.16
C GLU A 103 7.28 6.12 6.30
N GLU A 104 7.13 7.07 5.38
CA GLU A 104 6.01 8.00 5.34
C GLU A 104 4.67 7.28 5.08
N LEU A 105 4.67 6.24 4.24
CA LEU A 105 3.48 5.43 3.99
C LEU A 105 3.06 4.62 5.24
N ILE A 106 4.02 4.11 6.00
CA ILE A 106 3.76 3.41 7.27
C ILE A 106 3.16 4.38 8.29
N SER A 107 3.74 5.57 8.45
CA SER A 107 3.19 6.61 9.33
C SER A 107 1.77 6.98 8.89
N PHE A 108 1.54 7.20 7.60
CA PHE A 108 0.20 7.45 7.05
C PHE A 108 -0.80 6.36 7.45
N HIS A 109 -0.50 5.08 7.21
CA HIS A 109 -1.41 3.98 7.55
C HIS A 109 -1.64 3.82 9.06
N ASN A 110 -0.61 4.03 9.88
CA ASN A 110 -0.68 3.76 11.31
C ASN A 110 -1.31 4.91 12.10
N GLU A 111 -1.08 6.15 11.69
CA GLU A 111 -1.38 7.36 12.46
C GLU A 111 -2.58 8.12 11.90
N THR A 112 -2.90 7.96 10.62
CA THR A 112 -4.08 8.60 10.04
C THR A 112 -5.36 7.88 10.48
N PRO A 113 -6.43 8.62 10.84
CA PRO A 113 -7.76 8.06 11.02
C PRO A 113 -8.35 7.54 9.69
N LEU A 114 -7.96 6.33 9.29
CA LEU A 114 -8.44 5.65 8.07
C LEU A 114 -9.75 4.89 8.32
N PRO A 115 -10.61 4.69 7.29
CA PRO A 115 -10.41 5.08 5.88
C PRO A 115 -10.77 6.54 5.55
N LEU A 116 -10.18 7.12 4.49
CA LEU A 116 -10.51 8.45 3.95
C LEU A 116 -11.48 8.36 2.77
N SER A 117 -11.25 7.40 1.89
CA SER A 117 -12.09 7.03 0.74
C SER A 117 -13.51 6.70 1.17
N ARG A 118 -14.48 6.84 0.26
CA ARG A 118 -15.90 6.53 0.53
C ARG A 118 -16.30 5.17 -0.02
N GLY A 119 -16.95 4.37 0.83
CA GLY A 119 -17.43 3.03 0.50
C GLY A 119 -18.66 3.01 -0.40
N ARG A 120 -18.84 1.89 -1.12
CA ARG A 120 -20.06 1.62 -1.90
C ARG A 120 -21.10 0.89 -1.07
N PHE A 121 -20.67 -0.06 -0.23
CA PHE A 121 -21.56 -0.81 0.66
C PHE A 121 -21.85 -0.04 1.94
N PHE A 122 -20.84 0.64 2.47
CA PHE A 122 -20.97 1.51 3.64
C PHE A 122 -20.40 2.88 3.31
N LYS A 123 -21.28 3.87 3.13
CA LYS A 123 -20.88 5.23 2.74
C LYS A 123 -19.89 5.86 3.70
N GLU A 124 -20.03 5.55 4.99
CA GLU A 124 -19.14 6.01 6.05
C GLU A 124 -18.82 4.86 7.00
N LEU A 125 -17.54 4.77 7.38
CA LEU A 125 -17.04 3.85 8.38
C LEU A 125 -16.26 4.63 9.45
N PRO A 126 -16.20 4.14 10.70
CA PRO A 126 -15.41 4.79 11.75
C PRO A 126 -13.95 4.97 11.32
N LYS A 127 -13.46 6.20 11.44
CA LYS A 127 -12.08 6.57 11.14
C LYS A 127 -11.20 6.36 12.36
N VAL A 128 -10.19 5.50 12.24
CA VAL A 128 -9.38 5.08 13.39
C VAL A 128 -7.91 4.91 13.00
N ALA A 129 -7.04 5.62 13.72
CA ALA A 129 -5.60 5.36 13.72
C ALA A 129 -5.32 4.02 14.44
N VAL A 130 -4.73 3.07 13.71
CA VAL A 130 -4.59 1.68 14.15
C VAL A 130 -3.24 1.36 14.78
N GLY A 131 -2.21 2.17 14.53
CA GLY A 131 -0.90 2.08 15.18
C GLY A 131 -0.10 0.80 14.87
N SER A 132 -0.47 0.02 13.84
CA SER A 132 0.27 -1.19 13.48
C SER A 132 0.24 -1.47 11.99
N VAL A 133 1.42 -1.80 11.46
CA VAL A 133 1.65 -2.23 10.08
C VAL A 133 1.13 -3.65 9.82
N LEU A 134 0.94 -4.43 10.89
CA LEU A 134 0.51 -5.83 10.81
C LEU A 134 -1.00 -5.91 10.50
N CYS A 135 -1.36 -6.73 9.52
CA CYS A 135 -2.72 -6.82 9.01
C CYS A 135 -3.73 -7.17 10.11
N ARG A 136 -3.41 -8.20 10.91
CA ARG A 136 -4.26 -8.66 12.02
C ARG A 136 -4.46 -7.56 13.06
N ASP A 137 -3.39 -6.90 13.49
CA ASP A 137 -3.46 -5.87 14.53
C ASP A 137 -4.20 -4.64 14.02
N SER A 138 -3.99 -4.23 12.77
CA SER A 138 -4.76 -3.17 12.13
C SER A 138 -6.26 -3.45 12.18
N ILE A 139 -6.67 -4.67 11.81
CA ILE A 139 -8.08 -5.09 11.85
C ILE A 139 -8.60 -5.11 13.30
N VAL A 140 -7.90 -5.76 14.23
CA VAL A 140 -8.34 -5.91 15.62
C VAL A 140 -8.45 -4.56 16.33
N ASN A 141 -7.48 -3.67 16.14
CA ASN A 141 -7.46 -2.34 16.75
C ASN A 141 -8.61 -1.48 16.22
N TRP A 142 -8.86 -1.52 14.90
CA TRP A 142 -9.99 -0.81 14.31
C TRP A 142 -11.32 -1.38 14.81
N CYS A 143 -11.52 -2.70 14.74
CA CYS A 143 -12.74 -3.37 15.18
C CYS A 143 -13.08 -3.05 16.65
N LYS A 144 -12.07 -3.08 17.53
CA LYS A 144 -12.25 -2.75 18.95
C LYS A 144 -12.70 -1.31 19.16
N LYS A 145 -12.09 -0.35 18.47
CA LYS A 145 -12.42 1.09 18.60
C LYS A 145 -13.74 1.45 17.89
N ALA A 146 -14.05 0.79 16.79
CA ALA A 146 -15.25 0.99 15.99
C ALA A 146 -16.49 0.28 16.55
N GLY A 147 -16.31 -0.70 17.45
CA GLY A 147 -17.41 -1.56 17.92
C GLY A 147 -17.93 -2.51 16.84
N ILE A 148 -17.08 -2.89 15.87
CA ILE A 148 -17.46 -3.67 14.69
C ILE A 148 -16.79 -5.05 14.73
N SER A 149 -17.52 -6.10 14.35
CA SER A 149 -17.00 -7.47 14.31
C SER A 149 -15.87 -7.64 13.29
N PRO A 150 -14.77 -8.36 13.61
CA PRO A 150 -13.71 -8.69 12.64
C PRO A 150 -14.17 -9.54 11.45
N ARG A 151 -15.30 -10.24 11.57
CA ARG A 151 -15.88 -11.08 10.50
C ARG A 151 -16.98 -10.38 9.70
N SER A 152 -17.18 -9.08 9.92
CA SER A 152 -18.23 -8.28 9.27
C SER A 152 -17.90 -7.89 7.83
N LEU A 153 -18.93 -7.50 7.08
CA LEU A 153 -18.78 -6.90 5.75
C LEU A 153 -18.18 -5.49 5.87
N GLU A 154 -18.50 -4.76 6.93
CA GLU A 154 -17.94 -3.45 7.30
C GLU A 154 -16.41 -3.52 7.40
N ARG A 155 -15.87 -4.58 8.01
CA ARG A 155 -14.42 -4.81 8.07
C ARG A 155 -13.83 -5.04 6.69
N SER A 156 -14.50 -5.83 5.84
CA SER A 156 -14.06 -6.06 4.45
C SER A 156 -14.10 -4.76 3.63
N GLU A 157 -15.17 -3.97 3.76
CA GLU A 157 -15.29 -2.63 3.16
C GLU A 157 -14.17 -1.71 3.63
N ARG A 158 -13.87 -1.69 4.92
CA ARG A 158 -12.73 -0.94 5.47
C ARG A 158 -11.41 -1.36 4.82
N CYS A 159 -11.16 -2.65 4.62
CA CYS A 159 -9.96 -3.14 3.94
C CYS A 159 -9.92 -2.70 2.47
N ALA A 160 -11.06 -2.69 1.76
CA ALA A 160 -11.17 -2.16 0.41
C ALA A 160 -10.80 -0.67 0.36
N LEU A 161 -11.34 0.11 1.29
CA LEU A 161 -11.09 1.55 1.37
C LEU A 161 -9.65 1.88 1.77
N ILE A 162 -9.06 1.13 2.70
CA ILE A 162 -7.63 1.28 3.02
C ILE A 162 -6.76 0.93 1.83
N THR A 163 -7.15 -0.06 1.02
CA THR A 163 -6.43 -0.39 -0.22
C THR A 163 -6.48 0.80 -1.19
N ALA A 164 -7.63 1.44 -1.34
CA ALA A 164 -7.78 2.66 -2.13
C ALA A 164 -6.95 3.84 -1.58
N ASP A 165 -7.05 4.13 -0.28
CA ASP A 165 -6.30 5.19 0.40
C ASP A 165 -4.79 5.01 0.25
N VAL A 166 -4.30 3.77 0.38
CA VAL A 166 -2.89 3.44 0.20
C VAL A 166 -2.45 3.62 -1.25
N ALA A 167 -3.29 3.26 -2.22
CA ALA A 167 -2.98 3.47 -3.64
C ALA A 167 -2.81 4.97 -3.95
N VAL A 168 -3.73 5.81 -3.48
CA VAL A 168 -3.67 7.27 -3.60
C VAL A 168 -2.41 7.82 -2.94
N LYS A 169 -2.14 7.43 -1.69
CA LYS A 169 -0.94 7.90 -0.98
C LYS A 169 0.34 7.47 -1.69
N THR A 170 0.35 6.30 -2.32
CA THR A 170 1.50 5.82 -3.10
C THR A 170 1.77 6.73 -4.30
N VAL A 171 0.76 7.12 -5.07
CA VAL A 171 0.90 8.09 -6.17
C VAL A 171 1.44 9.43 -5.66
N GLN A 172 0.89 9.93 -4.56
CA GLN A 172 1.35 11.19 -3.95
C GLN A 172 2.82 11.13 -3.52
N LEU A 173 3.27 10.01 -2.96
CA LEU A 173 4.65 9.78 -2.55
C LEU A 173 5.60 9.71 -3.75
N ILE A 174 5.22 8.99 -4.81
CA ILE A 174 6.01 8.95 -6.06
C ILE A 174 6.17 10.36 -6.59
N LYS A 175 5.06 11.09 -6.76
CA LYS A 175 5.09 12.49 -7.24
C LYS A 175 5.99 13.38 -6.38
N LYS A 176 5.87 13.29 -5.05
CA LYS A 176 6.68 14.07 -4.10
C LYS A 176 8.18 13.79 -4.30
N TYR A 177 8.58 12.52 -4.23
CA TYR A 177 9.98 12.14 -4.22
C TYR A 177 10.63 12.14 -5.62
N SER A 178 9.85 12.03 -6.70
CA SER A 178 10.36 12.24 -8.07
C SER A 178 10.67 13.71 -8.35
N LEU A 179 9.89 14.66 -7.80
CA LEU A 179 10.15 16.10 -7.96
C LEU A 179 11.36 16.59 -7.16
N GLU A 180 11.70 15.93 -6.05
CA GLU A 180 12.90 16.24 -5.26
C GLU A 180 14.18 15.92 -6.04
N LEU A 181 14.18 14.89 -6.89
CA LEU A 181 15.33 14.49 -7.71
C LEU A 181 15.68 15.50 -8.82
N VAL A 182 14.75 16.37 -9.21
CA VAL A 182 14.96 17.39 -10.25
C VAL A 182 15.59 18.66 -9.67
N LYS A 183 15.62 18.80 -8.34
CA LYS A 183 16.09 20.00 -7.63
C LYS A 183 17.52 19.89 -7.10
N ASP A 184 18.12 18.71 -7.16
CA ASP A 184 19.52 18.42 -6.84
C ASP A 184 20.37 18.38 -8.13
#